data_AF-A0A7V1Z7N4-F1
#
_entry.id   AF-A0A7V1Z7N4-F1
#
_cell.length_a   1.000
_cell.length_b   1.000
_cell.length_c   1.000
_cell.angle_alpha   90.00
_cell.angle_beta   90.00
_cell.angle_gamma   90.00
#
_symmetry.space_group_name_H-M   'P 1'
#
loop_
_entity.id
_entity.type
_entity.pdbx_description
1 polymer ?
#
loop_
_entity_poly.entity_id
_entity_poly.type
_entity_poly.pdbx_seq_one_letter_code
_entity_poly.pdbx_strand_id
1 'polypeptide(L)'
;MDWELNERLKQQWTDKFVVVDDSRPELRRFQGIVGRVVTVNMNNRCIVDFQDGAWYDIHPDYLRICPDQEEARKQYDPKKNSAQPIPTRQT
;
A
#
# COMPACT_ATOMS: atom_id res chain seq x y z
N MET A 1 5.34 20.25 -9.26
CA MET A 1 4.77 19.55 -8.09
C MET A 1 3.32 19.95 -8.03
N ASP A 2 2.41 19.03 -8.36
CA ASP A 2 0.98 19.33 -8.50
C ASP A 2 0.26 18.93 -7.22
N TRP A 3 -0.01 19.93 -6.37
CA TRP A 3 -0.64 19.75 -5.07
C TRP A 3 -2.06 19.19 -5.17
N GLU A 4 -2.85 19.68 -6.12
CA GLU A 4 -4.23 19.25 -6.31
C GLU A 4 -4.30 17.78 -6.73
N LEU A 5 -3.39 17.36 -7.62
CA LEU A 5 -3.26 15.95 -7.98
C LEU A 5 -2.89 15.09 -6.75
N ASN A 6 -1.96 15.55 -5.93
CA ASN A 6 -1.53 14.80 -4.74
C ASN A 6 -2.69 14.56 -3.76
N GLU A 7 -3.47 15.60 -3.48
CA GLU A 7 -4.62 15.50 -2.57
C GLU A 7 -5.72 14.59 -3.12
N ARG A 8 -6.00 14.66 -4.43
CA ARG A 8 -6.93 13.73 -5.09
C ARG A 8 -6.45 12.28 -4.98
N LEU A 9 -5.17 12.04 -5.21
CA LEU A 9 -4.59 10.71 -5.07
C LEU A 9 -4.66 10.22 -3.63
N LYS A 10 -4.35 11.06 -2.64
CA LYS A 10 -4.51 10.69 -1.22
C LYS A 10 -5.93 10.28 -0.89
N GLN A 11 -6.93 11.06 -1.33
CA GLN A 11 -8.34 10.75 -1.09
C GLN A 11 -8.78 9.45 -1.77
N GLN A 12 -8.28 9.19 -2.97
CA GLN A 12 -8.64 8.00 -3.74
C GLN A 12 -7.99 6.73 -3.19
N TRP A 13 -6.72 6.81 -2.82
CA TRP A 13 -5.88 5.63 -2.60
C TRP A 13 -5.62 5.31 -1.13
N THR A 14 -5.56 6.29 -0.23
CA THR A 14 -5.22 6.04 1.18
C THR A 14 -6.23 5.07 1.80
N ASP A 15 -5.73 4.13 2.61
CA ASP A 15 -6.51 3.08 3.27
C ASP A 15 -7.25 2.11 2.34
N LYS A 16 -6.97 2.13 1.03
CA LYS A 16 -7.49 1.12 0.10
C LYS A 16 -6.61 -0.11 0.08
N PHE A 17 -7.26 -1.27 -0.06
CA PHE A 17 -6.60 -2.52 -0.41
C PHE A 17 -6.43 -2.62 -1.92
N VAL A 18 -5.24 -3.02 -2.33
CA VAL A 18 -4.80 -3.04 -3.72
C VAL A 18 -4.08 -4.34 -4.05
N VAL A 19 -4.07 -4.67 -5.34
CA VAL A 19 -3.18 -5.66 -5.94
C VAL A 19 -2.30 -4.98 -6.98
N VAL A 20 -1.12 -5.57 -7.22
CA VAL A 20 -0.18 -5.07 -8.24
C VAL A 20 -0.57 -5.53 -9.64
N ASP A 21 -0.13 -4.76 -10.63
CA ASP A 21 -0.07 -5.22 -12.01
C ASP A 21 1.15 -6.14 -12.22
N ASP A 22 0.91 -7.41 -12.56
CA ASP A 22 1.92 -8.45 -12.70
C ASP A 22 2.63 -8.46 -14.07
N SER A 23 2.24 -7.54 -14.99
CA SER A 23 2.97 -7.31 -16.23
C SER A 23 4.37 -6.72 -16.00
N ARG A 24 4.60 -6.14 -14.81
CA ARG A 24 5.87 -5.55 -14.40
C ARG A 24 6.74 -6.59 -13.68
N PRO A 25 7.92 -6.95 -14.22
CA PRO A 25 8.81 -7.95 -13.60
C PRO A 25 9.15 -7.64 -12.14
N GLU A 26 9.35 -6.37 -11.80
CA GLU A 26 9.67 -5.90 -10.46
C GLU A 26 8.52 -6.05 -9.45
N LEU A 27 7.27 -6.09 -9.92
CA LEU A 27 6.09 -6.23 -9.08
C LEU A 27 5.60 -7.68 -8.98
N ARG A 28 6.08 -8.59 -9.83
CA ARG A 28 5.68 -10.02 -9.82
C ARG A 28 5.83 -10.69 -8.46
N ARG A 29 6.77 -10.27 -7.62
CA ARG A 29 6.91 -10.80 -6.26
C ARG A 29 5.69 -10.56 -5.36
N PHE A 30 4.85 -9.58 -5.70
CA PHE A 30 3.60 -9.26 -4.99
C PHE A 30 2.36 -9.80 -5.70
N GLN A 31 2.53 -10.60 -6.76
CA GLN A 31 1.42 -11.20 -7.49
C GLN A 31 0.57 -12.06 -6.55
N GLY A 32 -0.74 -11.79 -6.51
CA GLY A 32 -1.67 -12.49 -5.62
C GLY A 32 -1.61 -12.05 -4.14
N ILE A 33 -0.76 -11.09 -3.78
CA ILE A 33 -0.69 -10.53 -2.43
C ILE A 33 -1.53 -9.25 -2.37
N VAL A 34 -2.41 -9.18 -1.38
CA VAL A 34 -3.14 -7.95 -1.07
C VAL A 34 -2.24 -7.01 -0.29
N GLY A 35 -2.01 -5.82 -0.85
CA GLY A 35 -1.36 -4.71 -0.18
C GLY A 35 -2.36 -3.69 0.36
N ARG A 36 -1.96 -2.91 1.37
CA ARG A 36 -2.68 -1.72 1.84
C ARG A 36 -1.91 -0.47 1.48
N VAL A 37 -2.58 0.50 0.88
CA VAL A 37 -1.99 1.83 0.68
C VAL A 37 -1.99 2.58 2.02
N VAL A 38 -0.80 2.87 2.53
CA VAL A 38 -0.58 3.61 3.77
C VAL A 38 -0.81 5.10 3.55
N THR A 39 -0.28 5.64 2.45
CA THR A 39 -0.41 7.06 2.07
C THR A 39 0.03 7.28 0.62
N VAL A 40 -0.11 8.50 0.11
CA VAL A 40 0.51 8.93 -1.14
C VAL A 40 1.58 9.96 -0.83
N ASN A 41 2.81 9.70 -1.26
CA ASN A 41 3.93 10.60 -1.01
C ASN A 41 3.88 11.84 -1.92
N MET A 42 4.77 12.78 -1.66
CA MET A 42 4.88 14.05 -2.40
C MET A 42 5.31 13.90 -3.87
N ASN A 43 5.81 12.73 -4.27
CA ASN A 43 6.10 12.39 -5.67
C ASN A 43 4.90 11.73 -6.38
N ASN A 44 3.69 11.81 -5.79
CA ASN A 44 2.46 11.20 -6.30
C ASN A 44 2.52 9.67 -6.42
N ARG A 45 3.35 9.01 -5.60
CA ARG A 45 3.43 7.55 -5.53
C ARG A 45 2.70 7.03 -4.30
N CYS A 46 1.96 5.94 -4.49
CA CYS A 46 1.30 5.22 -3.41
C CYS A 46 2.37 4.47 -2.59
N ILE A 47 2.38 4.71 -1.28
CA ILE A 47 3.16 3.93 -0.33
C ILE A 47 2.31 2.71 0.04
N VAL A 48 2.76 1.52 -0.37
CA VAL A 48 2.03 0.26 -0.18
C VAL A 48 2.78 -0.64 0.79
N ASP A 49 2.02 -1.24 1.70
CA ASP A 49 2.46 -2.27 2.62
C ASP A 49 1.90 -3.63 2.18
N PHE A 50 2.79 -4.57 1.85
CA PHE A 50 2.43 -5.94 1.46
C PHE A 50 2.58 -6.95 2.59
N GLN A 51 2.68 -6.48 3.84
CA GLN A 51 2.79 -7.33 5.03
C GLN A 51 4.10 -8.13 5.09
N ASP A 52 5.14 -7.64 4.42
CA ASP A 52 6.48 -8.23 4.36
C ASP A 52 7.52 -7.47 5.20
N GLY A 53 7.07 -6.44 5.92
CA GLY A 53 7.93 -5.60 6.77
C GLY A 53 8.55 -4.40 6.07
N ALA A 54 8.25 -4.15 4.79
CA ALA A 54 8.74 -2.97 4.06
C ALA A 54 7.62 -2.18 3.36
N TRP A 55 7.86 -0.87 3.20
CA TRP A 55 7.03 0.02 2.40
C TRP A 55 7.60 0.21 1.01
N TYR A 56 6.73 0.23 0.01
CA TYR A 56 7.10 0.38 -1.39
C TYR A 56 6.40 1.58 -2.02
N ASP A 57 7.15 2.41 -2.75
CA ASP A 57 6.59 3.49 -3.53
C ASP A 57 6.21 2.99 -4.93
N ILE A 58 4.91 2.91 -5.22
CA ILE A 58 4.39 2.37 -6.48
C ILE A 58 3.57 3.45 -7.18
N HIS A 59 3.75 3.58 -8.49
CA HIS A 59 2.95 4.48 -9.30
C HIS A 59 1.48 4.00 -9.32
N PRO A 60 0.48 4.89 -9.16
CA PRO A 60 -0.94 4.52 -9.15
C PRO A 60 -1.37 3.64 -10.32
N ASP A 61 -0.82 3.88 -11.53
CA ASP A 61 -1.13 3.11 -12.75
C ASP A 61 -0.75 1.62 -12.67
N TYR A 62 0.12 1.23 -11.73
CA TYR A 62 0.54 -0.15 -11.53
C TYR A 62 -0.19 -0.83 -10.36
N LEU A 63 -1.20 -0.16 -9.81
CA LEU A 63 -2.03 -0.66 -8.73
C LEU A 63 -3.48 -0.77 -9.21
N ARG A 64 -4.17 -1.79 -8.71
CA ARG A 64 -5.60 -1.96 -8.92
C ARG A 64 -6.28 -2.08 -7.57
N ILE A 65 -7.28 -1.25 -7.31
CA ILE A 65 -8.08 -1.33 -6.09
C ILE A 65 -8.88 -2.63 -6.14
N CYS A 66 -8.85 -3.41 -5.05
CA CYS A 66 -9.65 -4.62 -4.96
C CYS A 66 -11.14 -4.26 -5.02
N PRO A 67 -11.95 -4.92 -5.86
CA PRO A 67 -13.39 -4.67 -5.92
C PRO A 67 -14.06 -4.95 -4.56
N ASP A 68 -13.65 -6.04 -3.89
CA ASP A 68 -14.14 -6.44 -2.57
C ASP A 68 -13.14 -6.07 -1.47
N GLN A 69 -13.30 -4.87 -0.91
CA GLN A 69 -12.42 -4.38 0.18
C GLN A 69 -12.55 -5.21 1.47
N GLU A 70 -13.72 -5.83 1.71
CA GLU A 70 -13.93 -6.68 2.90
C GLU A 70 -13.16 -8.00 2.82
N GLU A 71 -13.17 -8.65 1.66
CA GLU A 71 -12.38 -9.87 1.41
C GLU A 71 -10.88 -9.55 1.46
N ALA A 72 -10.48 -8.43 0.86
CA ALA A 72 -9.10 -7.96 0.90
C ALA A 72 -8.62 -7.68 2.34
N ARG A 73 -9.50 -7.10 3.18
CA ARG A 73 -9.21 -6.86 4.60
C ARG A 73 -9.01 -8.15 5.40
N LYS A 74 -9.71 -9.24 5.06
CA LYS A 74 -9.50 -10.55 5.70
C LYS A 74 -8.14 -11.16 5.36
N GLN A 75 -7.64 -10.87 4.16
CA GLN A 75 -6.32 -11.33 3.70
C GLN A 75 -5.16 -10.48 4.23
N TYR A 76 -5.46 -9.27 4.70
CA TYR A 76 -4.46 -8.37 5.28
C TYR A 76 -4.37 -8.53 6.80
N ASP A 77 -3.25 -9.03 7.29
CA ASP A 77 -2.89 -9.09 8.70
C ASP A 77 -2.17 -7.80 9.14
N PRO A 78 -2.83 -6.90 9.91
CA PRO A 78 -2.21 -5.68 10.38
C PRO A 78 -1.06 -5.91 11.36
N LYS A 79 -0.88 -7.12 11.92
CA LYS A 79 0.25 -7.43 12.81
C LYS A 79 1.55 -7.70 12.05
N LYS A 80 1.47 -7.98 10.75
CA LYS A 80 2.62 -8.14 9.85
C LYS A 80 2.92 -6.88 9.05
N ASN A 81 2.32 -5.75 9.45
CA ASN A 81 2.59 -4.48 8.80
C ASN A 81 4.07 -4.07 8.97
N SER A 82 4.50 -3.11 8.17
CA SER A 82 5.87 -2.62 8.16
C SER A 82 6.18 -1.62 9.27
N ALA A 83 5.23 -1.33 10.16
CA ALA A 83 5.47 -0.45 11.29
C ALA A 83 6.20 -1.21 12.39
N GLN A 84 7.32 -0.67 12.88
CA GLN A 84 8.00 -1.27 14.02
C GLN A 84 7.12 -1.20 15.26
N PRO A 85 7.06 -2.27 16.07
CA PRO A 85 6.36 -2.21 17.35
C PRO A 85 7.01 -1.14 18.23
N ILE A 86 6.17 -0.33 18.89
CA ILE A 86 6.66 0.69 19.81
C ILE A 86 7.46 -0.03 20.91
N PRO A 87 8.76 0.27 21.08
CA PRO A 87 9.57 -0.41 22.08
C PRO A 87 8.99 -0.14 23.47
N THR A 88 8.92 -1.19 24.29
CA THR A 88 8.51 -1.05 25.69
C THR A 88 9.50 -0.14 26.40
N ARG A 89 8.98 0.86 27.13
CA ARG A 89 9.79 1.80 27.91
C ARG A 89 10.74 1.01 28.80
N GLN A 90 12.06 1.21 28.63
CA GLN A 90 13.05 0.65 29.55
C GLN A 90 12.80 1.22 30.95
N THR A 91 12.53 0.33 31.91
CA THR A 91 12.48 0.59 33.35
C THR A 91 13.85 0.49 33.97
#